data_AF-A0A3B9X490-F1
#
_entry.id   AF-A0A3B9X490-F1
#
_cell.length_a   1.000
_cell.length_b   1.000
_cell.length_c   1.000
_cell.angle_alpha   90.00
_cell.angle_beta   90.00
_cell.angle_gamma   90.00
#
_symmetry.space_group_name_H-M   'P 1'
#
loop_
_entity.id
_entity.type
_entity.pdbx_description
1 polymer ?
#
loop_
_entity_poly.entity_id
_entity_poly.type
_entity_poly.pdbx_seq_one_letter_code
_entity_poly.pdbx_strand_id
1 'polypeptide(L)'
;MKLPADLDIGEGYGSIAWSVRGIFENYIGWFDGNPSTMFSTPPSDVYPDIVALAGGADAVGKLAMTYFESDAFELALHAADIALKADPTNETALNARLAALNKLLENSDNSNESGWLRFGIRQTESAAIGQ
;
A
#
# COMPACT_ATOMS: atom_id res chain seq x y z
N MET A 1 -1.82 3.16 19.70
CA MET A 1 -2.78 3.42 20.80
C MET A 1 -3.42 2.08 21.17
N LYS A 2 -3.66 1.81 22.45
CA LYS A 2 -4.34 0.58 22.89
C LYS A 2 -5.51 0.96 23.80
N LEU A 3 -6.59 0.18 23.75
CA LEU A 3 -7.71 0.36 24.66
C LEU A 3 -7.35 -0.17 26.07
N PRO A 4 -7.98 0.37 27.13
CA PRO A 4 -8.02 -0.30 28.42
C PRO A 4 -8.49 -1.74 28.28
N ALA A 5 -7.92 -2.66 29.08
CA ALA A 5 -8.17 -4.10 28.94
C ALA A 5 -9.64 -4.50 29.13
N ASP A 6 -10.39 -3.74 29.92
CA ASP A 6 -11.83 -3.91 30.15
C ASP A 6 -12.71 -3.43 28.98
N LEU A 7 -12.13 -2.68 28.03
CA LEU A 7 -12.79 -2.17 26.83
C LEU A 7 -12.26 -2.81 25.54
N ASP A 8 -11.28 -3.72 25.64
CA ASP A 8 -10.70 -4.40 24.49
C ASP A 8 -11.60 -5.53 23.99
N ILE A 9 -12.20 -5.31 22.83
CA ILE A 9 -13.07 -6.27 22.13
C ILE A 9 -12.37 -6.91 20.92
N GLY A 10 -11.08 -6.63 20.73
CA GLY A 10 -10.28 -7.09 19.59
C GLY A 10 -10.51 -6.30 18.30
N GLU A 11 -9.62 -6.53 17.33
CA GLU A 11 -9.58 -5.86 16.01
C GLU A 11 -9.89 -6.82 14.85
N GLY A 12 -10.74 -7.83 15.08
CA GLY A 12 -11.05 -8.85 14.07
C GLY A 12 -11.88 -8.36 12.87
N TYR A 13 -12.56 -7.21 13.01
CA TYR A 13 -13.35 -6.58 11.93
C TYR A 13 -12.88 -5.15 11.64
N GLY A 14 -12.86 -4.27 12.65
CA GLY A 14 -12.30 -2.92 12.53
C GLY A 14 -10.88 -2.85 13.11
N SER A 15 -10.20 -1.71 12.90
CA SER A 15 -8.99 -1.38 13.63
C SER A 15 -9.19 -0.09 14.43
N ILE A 16 -8.69 -0.07 15.66
CA ILE A 16 -8.57 1.12 16.52
C ILE A 16 -7.85 2.23 15.75
N ALA A 17 -6.77 1.91 15.03
CA ALA A 17 -6.00 2.90 14.28
C ALA A 17 -6.86 3.55 13.18
N TRP A 18 -7.65 2.74 12.46
CA TRP A 18 -8.57 3.24 11.43
C TRP A 18 -9.70 4.07 12.03
N SER A 19 -10.27 3.63 13.16
CA SER A 19 -11.33 4.37 13.86
C SER A 19 -10.82 5.72 14.38
N VAL A 20 -9.65 5.76 15.01
CA VAL A 20 -9.04 7.02 15.48
C VAL A 20 -8.79 7.97 14.32
N ARG A 21 -8.22 7.47 13.21
CA ARG A 21 -8.02 8.26 12.00
C ARG A 21 -9.33 8.80 11.45
N GLY A 22 -10.35 7.94 11.33
CA GLY A 22 -11.67 8.33 10.83
C GLY A 22 -12.35 9.38 11.70
N ILE A 23 -12.25 9.27 13.03
CA ILE A 23 -12.75 10.30 13.95
C ILE A 23 -11.99 11.61 13.73
N PHE A 24 -10.65 11.57 13.69
CA PHE A 24 -9.85 12.76 13.50
C PHE A 24 -10.18 13.48 12.18
N GLU A 25 -10.18 12.76 11.06
CA GLU A 25 -10.53 13.29 9.74
C GLU A 25 -12.00 13.77 9.67
N ASN A 26 -12.91 13.20 10.47
CA ASN A 26 -14.28 13.70 10.56
C ASN A 26 -14.36 15.11 11.19
N TYR A 27 -13.50 15.42 12.17
CA TYR A 27 -13.47 16.73 12.82
C TYR A 27 -12.67 17.77 12.05
N ILE A 28 -11.51 17.40 11.50
CA ILE A 28 -10.58 18.36 10.90
C ILE A 28 -10.65 18.40 9.37
N GLY A 29 -11.28 17.41 8.74
CA GLY A 29 -11.26 17.21 7.30
C GLY A 29 -10.03 16.43 6.82
N TRP A 30 -9.90 16.30 5.51
CA TRP A 30 -8.86 15.52 4.83
C TRP A 30 -7.53 16.26 4.69
N PHE A 31 -7.53 17.59 4.85
CA PHE A 31 -6.35 18.41 4.62
C PHE A 31 -5.37 18.31 5.79
N ASP A 32 -4.16 17.87 5.51
CA ASP A 32 -3.09 17.61 6.49
C ASP A 32 -2.23 18.85 6.81
N GLY A 33 -2.57 20.01 6.25
CA GLY A 33 -1.79 21.25 6.42
C GLY A 33 -0.66 21.43 5.41
N ASN A 34 -0.38 20.44 4.55
CA ASN A 34 0.65 20.54 3.51
C ASN A 34 0.06 21.05 2.18
N PRO A 35 0.44 22.23 1.67
CA PRO A 35 -0.11 22.76 0.43
C PRO A 35 -0.01 21.82 -0.78
N SER A 36 0.97 20.90 -0.84
CA SER A 36 1.10 19.96 -1.95
C SER A 36 -0.03 18.92 -2.00
N THR A 37 -0.71 18.67 -0.88
CA THR A 37 -1.84 17.71 -0.80
C THR A 37 -3.19 18.42 -0.91
N MET A 38 -3.24 19.75 -0.91
CA MET A 38 -4.46 20.56 -0.91
C MET A 38 -5.24 20.50 -2.25
N PHE A 39 -4.62 20.03 -3.32
CA PHE A 39 -5.20 20.02 -4.65
C PHE A 39 -5.66 18.62 -5.05
N SER A 40 -6.58 18.54 -6.03
CA SER A 40 -7.10 17.26 -6.52
C SER A 40 -6.08 16.43 -7.30
N THR A 41 -4.94 17.03 -7.70
CA THR A 41 -3.87 16.32 -8.40
C THR A 41 -3.19 15.36 -7.43
N PRO A 42 -3.26 14.04 -7.67
CA PRO A 42 -2.67 13.07 -6.76
C PRO A 42 -1.14 13.08 -6.85
N PRO A 43 -0.41 12.77 -5.77
CA PRO A 43 1.04 12.58 -5.80
C PRO A 43 1.50 11.52 -6.81
N SER A 44 0.63 10.57 -7.16
CA SER A 44 0.95 9.52 -8.13
C SER A 44 1.12 10.02 -9.57
N ASP A 45 0.71 11.25 -9.88
CA ASP A 45 0.90 11.82 -11.22
C ASP A 45 2.38 12.12 -11.52
N VAL A 46 3.22 12.35 -10.50
CA VAL A 46 4.67 12.55 -10.68
C VAL A 46 5.47 11.24 -10.63
N TYR A 47 4.83 10.10 -10.32
CA TYR A 47 5.54 8.82 -10.19
C TYR A 47 6.30 8.41 -11.46
N PRO A 48 5.76 8.55 -12.69
CA PRO A 48 6.51 8.23 -13.91
C PRO A 48 7.82 9.02 -14.06
N ASP A 49 7.82 10.30 -13.70
CA ASP A 49 9.02 11.15 -13.75
C ASP A 49 10.05 10.71 -12.70
N ILE A 50 9.61 10.37 -11.49
CA ILE A 50 10.47 9.83 -10.43
C ILE A 50 11.06 8.47 -10.85
N VAL A 51 10.26 7.60 -11.46
CA VAL A 51 10.72 6.31 -11.98
C VAL A 51 11.77 6.49 -13.07
N ALA A 52 11.56 7.43 -14.01
CA ALA A 52 12.55 7.76 -15.02
C ALA A 52 13.86 8.26 -14.40
N LEU A 53 13.77 9.12 -13.38
CA LEU A 53 14.95 9.60 -12.63
C LEU A 53 15.66 8.47 -11.88
N ALA A 54 14.93 7.50 -11.36
CA ALA A 54 15.46 6.34 -10.62
C ALA A 54 16.08 5.25 -11.51
N GLY A 55 16.05 5.41 -12.84
CA GLY A 55 16.61 4.44 -13.79
C GLY A 55 15.61 3.44 -14.37
N GLY A 56 14.31 3.76 -14.31
CA GLY A 56 13.22 2.98 -14.90
C GLY A 56 12.48 2.08 -13.91
N ALA A 57 11.36 1.51 -14.35
CA ALA A 57 10.44 0.78 -13.49
C ALA A 57 11.09 -0.45 -12.84
N ASP A 58 11.98 -1.15 -13.55
CA ASP A 58 12.69 -2.32 -13.00
C ASP A 58 13.62 -1.94 -11.84
N ALA A 59 14.26 -0.77 -11.88
CA ALA A 59 15.10 -0.29 -10.78
C ALA A 59 14.28 -0.07 -9.51
N VAL A 60 13.09 0.52 -9.65
CA VAL A 60 12.16 0.73 -8.53
C VAL A 60 11.50 -0.59 -8.09
N GLY A 61 11.23 -1.51 -9.01
CA GLY A 61 10.77 -2.87 -8.71
C GLY A 61 11.80 -3.66 -7.87
N LYS A 62 13.09 -3.52 -8.17
CA LYS A 62 14.17 -4.10 -7.35
C LYS A 62 14.22 -3.49 -5.95
N LEU A 63 14.02 -2.18 -5.82
CA LEU A 63 13.87 -1.54 -4.51
C LEU A 63 12.67 -2.10 -3.74
N ALA A 64 11.54 -2.34 -4.42
CA ALA A 64 10.38 -3.00 -3.81
C ALA A 64 10.73 -4.40 -3.28
N MET A 65 11.49 -5.19 -4.05
CA MET A 65 11.99 -6.48 -3.58
C MET A 65 12.94 -6.36 -2.39
N THR A 66 13.83 -5.36 -2.37
CA THR A 66 14.71 -5.11 -1.21
C THR A 66 13.89 -4.82 0.05
N TYR A 67 12.84 -4.00 -0.03
CA TYR A 67 11.96 -3.76 1.11
C TYR A 67 11.20 -5.03 1.53
N PHE A 68 10.78 -5.85 0.57
CA PHE A 68 10.15 -7.14 0.87
C PHE A 68 11.09 -8.07 1.63
N GLU A 69 12.34 -8.21 1.17
CA GLU A 69 13.38 -9.05 1.80
C GLU A 69 13.76 -8.56 3.21
N SER A 70 13.52 -7.29 3.52
CA SER A 70 13.72 -6.71 4.85
C SER A 70 12.47 -6.69 5.72
N ASP A 71 11.44 -7.48 5.39
CA ASP A 71 10.14 -7.53 6.07
C ASP A 71 9.37 -6.19 6.12
N ALA A 72 9.75 -5.22 5.28
CA ALA A 72 9.12 -3.90 5.18
C ALA A 72 8.02 -3.93 4.12
N PHE A 73 7.01 -4.78 4.32
CA PHE A 73 6.01 -5.11 3.29
C PHE A 73 5.20 -3.90 2.80
N GLU A 74 4.84 -2.96 3.68
CA GLU A 74 4.14 -1.74 3.26
C GLU A 74 5.01 -0.85 2.35
N LEU A 75 6.31 -0.72 2.64
CA LEU A 75 7.25 0.00 1.78
C LEU A 75 7.46 -0.73 0.45
N ALA A 76 7.46 -2.05 0.46
CA ALA A 76 7.49 -2.86 -0.76
C ALA A 76 6.27 -2.59 -1.65
N LEU A 77 5.07 -2.51 -1.06
CA LEU A 77 3.85 -2.15 -1.80
C LEU A 77 3.93 -0.75 -2.41
N HIS A 78 4.37 0.24 -1.63
CA HIS A 78 4.52 1.62 -2.14
C HIS A 78 5.51 1.70 -3.30
N ALA A 79 6.68 1.05 -3.18
CA ALA A 79 7.67 1.03 -4.25
C ALA A 79 7.14 0.31 -5.50
N ALA A 80 6.45 -0.82 -5.32
CA ALA A 80 5.83 -1.54 -6.44
C ALA A 80 4.74 -0.69 -7.12
N ASP A 81 3.87 0.00 -6.37
CA ASP A 81 2.86 0.90 -6.93
C ASP A 81 3.48 2.04 -7.74
N ILE A 82 4.58 2.62 -7.26
CA ILE A 82 5.33 3.65 -7.99
C ILE A 82 5.86 3.11 -9.32
N ALA A 83 6.50 1.93 -9.30
CA ALA A 83 7.00 1.28 -10.52
C ALA A 83 5.87 0.96 -11.51
N LEU A 84 4.78 0.36 -11.03
CA LEU A 84 3.64 -0.08 -11.84
C LEU A 84 2.81 1.08 -12.41
N LYS A 85 2.85 2.25 -11.78
CA LYS A 85 2.27 3.48 -12.33
C LYS A 85 2.99 3.92 -13.61
N ALA A 86 4.30 3.67 -13.70
CA ALA A 86 5.12 3.99 -14.87
C ALA A 86 5.10 2.87 -15.93
N ASP A 87 5.17 1.62 -15.50
CA ASP A 87 5.11 0.42 -16.35
C ASP A 87 4.23 -0.65 -15.67
N PRO A 88 2.94 -0.72 -16.03
CA PRO A 88 2.00 -1.68 -15.43
C PRO A 88 2.35 -3.15 -15.67
N THR A 89 3.25 -3.43 -16.62
CA THR A 89 3.66 -4.78 -17.00
C THR A 89 5.01 -5.19 -16.40
N ASN A 90 5.62 -4.34 -15.57
CA ASN A 90 6.92 -4.64 -15.00
C ASN A 90 6.87 -5.88 -14.07
N GLU A 91 7.46 -6.99 -14.52
CA GLU A 91 7.43 -8.28 -13.82
C GLU A 91 8.02 -8.19 -12.40
N THR A 92 9.17 -7.51 -12.24
CA THR A 92 9.82 -7.37 -10.94
C THR A 92 8.90 -6.67 -9.92
N ALA A 93 8.23 -5.59 -10.34
CA ALA A 93 7.30 -4.86 -9.47
C ALA A 93 6.01 -5.66 -9.19
N LEU A 94 5.45 -6.37 -10.18
CA LEU A 94 4.29 -7.25 -9.99
C LEU A 94 4.61 -8.37 -8.98
N ASN A 95 5.78 -9.00 -9.11
CA ASN A 95 6.23 -10.03 -8.18
C ASN A 95 6.42 -9.49 -6.76
N ALA A 96 7.04 -8.31 -6.61
CA ALA A 96 7.21 -7.66 -5.32
C ALA A 96 5.87 -7.33 -4.65
N ARG A 97 4.93 -6.77 -5.43
CA ARG A 97 3.57 -6.47 -4.96
C ARG A 97 2.85 -7.73 -4.50
N LEU A 98 2.89 -8.79 -5.29
CA LEU A 98 2.24 -10.06 -4.96
C LEU A 98 2.84 -10.68 -3.69
N ALA A 99 4.17 -10.70 -3.58
CA ALA A 99 4.86 -11.22 -2.41
C ALA A 99 4.51 -10.45 -1.13
N ALA A 100 4.54 -9.11 -1.19
CA ALA A 100 4.20 -8.25 -0.05
C ALA A 100 2.73 -8.39 0.37
N LEU A 101 1.79 -8.45 -0.59
CA LEU A 101 0.36 -8.64 -0.28
C LEU A 101 0.09 -10.00 0.39
N ASN A 102 0.74 -11.07 -0.08
CA ASN A 102 0.61 -12.38 0.55
C ASN A 102 1.16 -12.38 1.98
N LYS A 103 2.31 -11.73 2.22
CA LYS A 103 2.86 -11.60 3.58
C LYS A 103 1.99 -10.79 4.52
N LEU A 104 1.43 -9.67 4.05
CA LEU A 104 0.46 -8.90 4.83
C LEU A 104 -0.80 -9.71 5.12
N LEU A 105 -1.25 -10.55 4.18
CA LEU A 105 -2.42 -11.39 4.37
C LEU A 105 -2.15 -12.50 5.40
N GLU A 106 -0.98 -13.15 5.33
CA GLU A 106 -0.53 -14.13 6.33
C GLU A 106 -0.48 -13.53 7.75
N ASN A 107 -0.14 -12.25 7.86
CA ASN A 107 0.00 -11.54 9.12
C ASN A 107 -1.30 -10.88 9.63
N SER A 108 -2.38 -10.90 8.84
CA SER A 108 -3.62 -10.19 9.15
C SER A 108 -4.66 -11.13 9.79
N ASP A 109 -5.06 -10.80 11.02
CA ASP A 109 -6.22 -11.40 11.70
C ASP A 109 -7.52 -10.57 11.51
N ASN A 110 -7.47 -9.46 10.76
CA ASN A 110 -8.62 -8.59 10.51
C ASN A 110 -9.35 -8.97 9.20
N SER A 111 -10.67 -9.19 9.29
CA SER A 111 -11.46 -9.67 8.15
C SER A 111 -11.57 -8.64 7.01
N ASN A 112 -11.66 -7.35 7.34
CA ASN A 112 -11.75 -6.28 6.34
C ASN A 112 -10.41 -6.08 5.64
N GLU A 113 -9.32 -6.03 6.40
CA GLU A 113 -7.95 -5.97 5.87
C GLU A 113 -7.69 -7.15 4.93
N SER A 114 -7.96 -8.36 5.40
CA SER A 114 -7.81 -9.59 4.61
C SER A 114 -8.61 -9.56 3.30
N GLY A 115 -9.81 -8.97 3.33
CA GLY A 115 -10.66 -8.78 2.15
C GLY A 115 -9.98 -7.91 1.08
N TRP A 116 -9.44 -6.77 1.50
CA TRP A 116 -8.73 -5.84 0.62
C TRP A 116 -7.39 -6.39 0.11
N LEU A 117 -6.64 -7.09 0.96
CA LEU A 117 -5.39 -7.75 0.55
C LEU A 117 -5.66 -8.83 -0.52
N ARG A 118 -6.68 -9.67 -0.33
CA ARG A 118 -7.12 -10.65 -1.36
C ARG A 118 -7.61 -9.99 -2.65
N PHE A 119 -8.22 -8.82 -2.57
CA PHE A 119 -8.57 -8.04 -3.76
C PHE A 119 -7.31 -7.60 -4.51
N GLY A 120 -6.33 -7.02 -3.81
CA GLY A 120 -5.07 -6.60 -4.39
C GLY A 120 -4.28 -7.76 -5.03
N ILE A 121 -4.29 -8.94 -4.41
CA ILE A 121 -3.65 -10.15 -4.94
C ILE A 121 -4.26 -10.50 -6.30
N ARG A 122 -5.59 -10.63 -6.38
CA ARG A 122 -6.29 -10.95 -7.64
C ARG A 122 -6.05 -9.91 -8.72
N GLN A 123 -5.99 -8.63 -8.36
CA GLN A 123 -5.68 -7.56 -9.31
C GLN A 123 -4.27 -7.72 -9.87
N THR A 124 -3.30 -8.03 -9.02
CA THR A 124 -1.90 -8.22 -9.40
C THR A 124 -1.73 -9.45 -10.28
N GLU A 125 -2.36 -10.58 -9.92
CA GLU A 125 -2.37 -11.81 -10.73
C GLU A 125 -2.99 -11.57 -12.11
N SER A 126 -4.10 -10.83 -12.18
CA SER A 126 -4.76 -10.50 -13.46
C SER A 126 -3.85 -9.66 -14.36
N ALA A 127 -3.09 -8.72 -13.79
CA ALA A 127 -2.14 -7.90 -14.53
C ALA A 127 -0.93 -8.72 -15.05
N ALA A 128 -0.49 -9.73 -14.29
CA ALA A 128 0.60 -10.62 -14.71
C ALA A 128 0.18 -11.59 -15.83
N ILE A 129 -1.08 -12.07 -15.83
CA ILE A 129 -1.59 -13.00 -16.86
C ILE A 129 -1.93 -12.28 -18.17
N GLY A 130 -2.20 -10.97 -18.13
CA GLY A 130 -2.49 -10.16 -19.32
C GLY A 130 -1.28 -9.82 -20.21
N GLN A 131 -0.11 -10.40 -19.93
CA GLN A 131 1.13 -10.31 -20.71
C GLN A 131 1.17 -11.37 -21.81
#